data_AF-A0A7J5TVE2-F1
#
_entry.id   AF-A0A7J5TVE2-F1
#
_cell.length_a   1.000
_cell.length_b   1.000
_cell.length_c   1.000
_cell.angle_alpha   90.00
_cell.angle_beta   90.00
_cell.angle_gamma   90.00
#
_symmetry.space_group_name_H-M   'P 1'
#
loop_
_entity.id
_entity.type
_entity.pdbx_description
1 polymer ?
#
loop_
_entity_poly.entity_id
_entity_poly.type
_entity_poly.pdbx_seq_one_letter_code
_entity_poly.pdbx_strand_id
1 'polypeptide(L)'
;MKTIQEHYKRLRHTDLDRWNEMNATLARQSINADSNCLMYFERTVLRKERAGGVDLRTLPFAIADALVTFLGFSLADIRSNTIPDA
;
A
#
# COMPACT_ATOMS: atom_id res chain seq x y z
N MET A 1 2.63 17.16 -0.76
CA MET A 1 2.11 16.00 -0.02
C MET A 1 2.60 14.77 -0.73
N LYS A 2 3.37 13.92 -0.04
CA LYS A 2 3.69 12.60 -0.59
C LYS A 2 2.48 11.69 -0.49
N THR A 3 2.36 10.80 -1.46
CA THR A 3 1.27 9.85 -1.64
C THR A 3 1.79 8.42 -1.50
N ILE A 4 0.95 7.47 -1.08
CA ILE A 4 1.25 6.04 -1.13
C ILE A 4 1.69 5.66 -2.54
N GLN A 5 1.06 6.24 -3.56
CA GLN A 5 1.46 6.02 -4.95
C GLN A 5 2.90 6.45 -5.24
N GLU A 6 3.38 7.57 -4.69
CA GLU A 6 4.77 7.99 -4.86
C GLU A 6 5.74 7.06 -4.13
N HIS A 7 5.43 6.63 -2.91
CA HIS A 7 6.22 5.62 -2.20
C HIS A 7 6.32 4.32 -2.98
N TYR A 8 5.20 3.85 -3.52
CA TYR A 8 5.13 2.63 -4.34
C TYR A 8 5.93 2.76 -5.64
N LYS A 9 5.83 3.91 -6.33
CA LYS A 9 6.63 4.18 -7.54
C LYS A 9 8.11 4.31 -7.22
N ARG A 10 8.47 4.98 -6.13
CA ARG A 10 9.86 5.11 -5.67
C ARG A 10 10.44 3.73 -5.44
N LEU A 11 9.74 2.86 -4.69
CA LEU A 11 10.18 1.49 -4.45
C LEU A 11 10.49 0.75 -5.77
N ARG A 12 9.59 0.84 -6.77
CA ARG A 12 9.82 0.24 -8.10
C ARG A 12 11.11 0.73 -8.78
N HIS A 13 11.46 2.00 -8.61
CA HIS A 13 12.64 2.59 -9.23
C HIS A 13 13.93 2.37 -8.44
N THR A 14 13.84 2.24 -7.11
CA THR A 14 15.02 2.11 -6.25
C THR A 14 15.37 0.66 -5.94
N ASP A 15 14.38 -0.23 -5.86
CA ASP A 15 14.55 -1.62 -5.49
C ASP A 15 13.44 -2.48 -6.13
N LEU A 16 13.73 -2.94 -7.36
CA LEU A 16 12.77 -3.69 -8.16
C LEU A 16 12.43 -5.05 -7.54
N ASP A 17 13.40 -5.70 -6.88
CA ASP A 17 13.19 -7.01 -6.26
C ASP A 17 12.25 -6.89 -5.06
N ARG A 18 12.47 -5.89 -4.20
CA ARG A 18 11.57 -5.61 -3.08
C ARG A 18 10.18 -5.18 -3.55
N TRP A 19 10.10 -4.44 -4.66
CA TRP A 19 8.81 -4.11 -5.29
C TRP A 19 8.07 -5.36 -5.81
N ASN A 20 8.79 -6.28 -6.47
CA ASN A 20 8.23 -7.54 -6.93
C ASN A 20 7.75 -8.40 -5.75
N GLU A 21 8.52 -8.46 -4.66
CA GLU A 21 8.16 -9.19 -3.44
C GLU A 21 6.89 -8.65 -2.79
N MET A 22 6.76 -7.32 -2.70
CA MET A 22 5.54 -6.67 -2.21
C MET A 22 4.33 -7.10 -3.04
N ASN A 23 4.43 -7.00 -4.37
CA ASN A 23 3.33 -7.35 -5.27
C ASN A 23 2.97 -8.84 -5.18
N ALA A 24 3.96 -9.73 -5.13
CA ALA A 24 3.74 -11.16 -4.97
C ALA A 24 3.08 -11.50 -3.63
N THR A 25 3.43 -10.77 -2.56
CA THR A 25 2.81 -10.93 -1.24
C THR A 25 1.35 -10.50 -1.26
N LEU A 26 1.05 -9.33 -1.85
CA LEU A 26 -0.33 -8.85 -1.99
C LEU A 26 -1.17 -9.72 -2.94
N ALA A 27 -0.58 -10.28 -4.01
CA ALA A 27 -1.28 -11.13 -4.96
C ALA A 27 -1.70 -12.48 -4.35
N ARG A 28 -0.95 -12.98 -3.37
CA ARG A 28 -1.21 -14.24 -2.65
C ARG A 28 -2.29 -14.12 -1.57
N GLN A 29 -2.60 -12.90 -1.12
CA GLN A 29 -3.57 -12.66 -0.06
C GLN A 29 -4.94 -12.35 -0.65
N SER A 30 -5.93 -13.21 -0.43
CA SER A 30 -7.32 -12.96 -0.84
C SER A 30 -8.00 -11.98 0.11
N ILE A 31 -8.74 -11.00 -0.43
CA ILE A 31 -9.67 -10.18 0.36
C ILE A 31 -11.08 -10.78 0.28
N ASN A 32 -11.47 -11.25 -0.90
CA ASN A 32 -12.78 -11.86 -1.18
C ASN A 32 -12.57 -13.11 -2.04
N ALA A 33 -13.65 -13.87 -2.28
CA ALA A 33 -13.63 -15.04 -3.17
C ALA A 33 -13.05 -14.74 -4.57
N ASP A 34 -13.29 -13.53 -5.10
CA ASP A 34 -12.90 -13.15 -6.48
C ASP A 34 -11.84 -12.03 -6.56
N SER A 35 -11.23 -11.63 -5.44
CA SER A 35 -10.23 -10.55 -5.45
C SER A 35 -9.10 -10.73 -4.45
N ASN A 36 -7.86 -10.51 -4.90
CA ASN A 36 -6.69 -10.45 -4.05
C ASN A 36 -6.37 -9.02 -3.58
N CYS A 37 -5.46 -8.91 -2.62
CA CYS A 37 -5.04 -7.66 -2.03
C CYS A 37 -4.33 -6.76 -3.04
N LEU A 38 -3.62 -7.33 -4.03
CA LEU A 38 -2.95 -6.53 -5.07
C LEU A 38 -3.97 -5.78 -5.92
N MET A 39 -4.98 -6.46 -6.46
CA MET A 39 -6.03 -5.81 -7.26
C MET A 39 -6.79 -4.76 -6.45
N TYR A 40 -7.09 -5.02 -5.18
CA TYR A 40 -7.71 -4.02 -4.31
C TYR A 40 -6.78 -2.84 -4.05
N PHE A 41 -5.50 -3.08 -3.77
CA PHE A 41 -4.51 -2.03 -3.54
C PHE A 41 -4.43 -1.09 -4.75
N GLU A 42 -4.30 -1.63 -5.95
CA GLU A 42 -4.23 -0.83 -7.17
C GLU A 42 -5.55 -0.08 -7.47
N ARG A 43 -6.69 -0.76 -7.36
CA ARG A 43 -8.01 -0.20 -7.73
C ARG A 43 -8.60 0.73 -6.69
N THR A 44 -8.29 0.50 -5.42
CA THR A 44 -8.92 1.19 -4.29
C THR A 44 -7.94 2.13 -3.63
N VAL A 45 -6.74 1.68 -3.27
CA VAL A 45 -5.78 2.53 -2.54
C VAL A 45 -5.15 3.54 -3.49
N LEU A 46 -4.43 3.07 -4.52
CA LEU A 46 -3.70 3.94 -5.44
C LEU A 46 -4.64 4.84 -6.27
N ARG A 47 -5.84 4.34 -6.61
CA ARG A 47 -6.81 5.11 -7.39
C ARG A 47 -7.64 6.08 -6.55
N LYS A 48 -8.11 5.71 -5.34
CA LYS A 48 -8.91 6.63 -4.51
C LYS A 48 -8.06 7.74 -3.89
N GLU A 49 -6.79 7.47 -3.63
CA GLU A 49 -5.86 8.52 -3.18
C GLU A 49 -5.88 9.73 -4.12
N ARG A 50 -5.98 9.50 -5.44
CA ARG A 50 -6.12 10.57 -6.45
C ARG A 50 -7.46 11.32 -6.42
N ALA A 51 -8.49 10.73 -5.85
CA ALA A 51 -9.88 11.21 -5.93
C ALA A 51 -10.37 11.91 -4.65
N GLY A 52 -9.55 12.01 -3.61
CA GLY A 52 -9.96 12.66 -2.35
C GLY A 52 -9.31 12.10 -1.08
N GLY A 53 -8.25 11.31 -1.20
CA GLY A 53 -7.54 10.69 -0.08
C GLY A 53 -7.98 9.26 0.22
N VAL A 54 -7.16 8.57 1.01
CA VAL A 54 -7.39 7.21 1.47
C VAL A 54 -7.31 7.18 3.00
N ASP A 55 -8.23 6.47 3.64
CA ASP A 55 -8.16 6.25 5.09
C ASP A 55 -7.37 4.98 5.40
N LEU A 56 -6.13 5.16 5.86
CA LEU A 56 -5.18 4.09 6.20
C LEU A 56 -5.73 3.16 7.29
N ARG A 57 -6.60 3.66 8.17
CA ARG A 57 -7.15 2.89 9.31
C ARG A 57 -8.16 1.84 8.85
N THR A 58 -8.68 1.98 7.64
CA THR A 58 -9.70 1.09 7.07
C THR A 58 -9.12 0.03 6.12
N LEU A 59 -7.81 0.05 5.93
CA LEU A 59 -7.14 -0.87 5.01
C LEU A 59 -7.20 -2.32 5.54
N PRO A 60 -7.38 -3.31 4.66
CA PRO A 60 -7.16 -4.71 4.99
C PRO A 60 -5.80 -4.90 5.66
N PHE A 61 -5.74 -5.78 6.67
CA PHE A 61 -4.52 -6.01 7.45
C PHE A 61 -3.30 -6.31 6.57
N ALA A 62 -3.44 -7.18 5.57
CA ALA A 62 -2.36 -7.53 4.64
C ALA A 62 -1.83 -6.32 3.85
N ILE A 63 -2.67 -5.31 3.57
CA ILE A 63 -2.24 -4.07 2.91
C ILE A 63 -1.51 -3.18 3.90
N ALA A 64 -2.06 -2.99 5.10
CA ALA A 64 -1.40 -2.19 6.14
C ALA A 64 -0.01 -2.77 6.51
N ASP A 65 0.08 -4.10 6.63
CA ASP A 65 1.34 -4.81 6.85
C ASP A 65 2.32 -4.61 5.69
N ALA A 66 1.85 -4.65 4.44
CA ALA A 66 2.70 -4.37 3.29
C ALA A 66 3.22 -2.92 3.26
N LEU A 67 2.41 -1.94 3.68
CA LEU A 67 2.88 -0.54 3.79
C LEU A 67 4.02 -0.41 4.80
N VAL A 68 3.91 -1.11 5.94
CA VAL A 68 4.94 -1.12 6.97
C VAL A 68 6.20 -1.83 6.48
N THR A 69 6.04 -3.05 5.96
CA THR A 69 7.14 -3.94 5.57
C THR A 69 7.91 -3.43 4.36
N PHE A 70 7.22 -2.93 3.34
CA PHE A 70 7.85 -2.60 2.06
C PHE A 70 8.03 -1.11 1.81
N LEU A 71 7.13 -0.26 2.30
CA LEU A 71 7.17 1.18 2.06
C LEU A 71 7.72 1.97 3.26
N GLY A 72 8.08 1.31 4.36
CA GLY A 72 8.71 1.94 5.51
C GLY A 72 7.76 2.77 6.38
N PHE A 73 6.45 2.53 6.27
CA PHE A 73 5.47 3.19 7.13
C PHE A 73 5.57 2.60 8.54
N SER A 74 5.25 3.39 9.56
CA SER A 74 5.08 2.87 10.92
C SER A 74 3.60 2.55 11.21
N LEU A 75 3.34 1.72 12.21
CA LEU A 75 1.97 1.54 12.72
C LEU A 75 1.37 2.84 13.27
N ALA A 76 2.21 3.77 13.74
CA ALA A 76 1.76 5.09 14.17
C ALA A 76 1.26 5.93 12.98
N ASP A 77 1.92 5.85 11.82
CA ASP A 77 1.49 6.51 10.59
C ASP A 77 0.11 5.99 10.15
N ILE A 78 -0.07 4.67 10.15
CA ILE A 78 -1.37 4.04 9.82
C ILE A 78 -2.47 4.50 10.80
N ARG A 79 -2.21 4.47 12.11
CA ARG A 79 -3.18 4.83 13.14
C ARG A 79 -3.54 6.32 13.13
N SER A 80 -2.57 7.18 12.85
CA SER A 80 -2.77 8.63 12.73
C SER A 80 -3.32 9.03 11.36
N ASN A 81 -3.51 8.08 10.45
CA ASN A 81 -3.91 8.33 9.06
C ASN A 81 -2.96 9.30 8.33
N THR A 82 -1.65 9.15 8.59
CA THR A 82 -0.59 10.00 8.06
C THR A 82 0.22 9.23 7.02
N ILE A 83 0.56 9.89 5.91
CA ILE A 83 1.52 9.37 4.93
C ILE A 83 2.87 10.02 5.25
N PRO A 84 3.92 9.25 5.60
CA PRO A 84 5.21 9.81 5.96
C PRO A 84 5.93 10.41 4.75
N ASP A 85 6.84 11.36 4.99
CA ASP A 85 7.56 12.10 3.96
C ASP A 85 8.79 11.38 3.38
N ALA A 86 9.00 10.08 3.64
CA ALA A 86 10.24 9.30 3.41
C ALA A 86 11.08 9.67 2.18
#